data_AF-A0A7C4PQ89-F1
#
_entry.id   AF-A0A7C4PQ89-F1
#
_cell.length_a   1.000
_cell.length_b   1.000
_cell.length_c   1.000
_cell.angle_alpha   90.00
_cell.angle_beta   90.00
_cell.angle_gamma   90.00
#
_symmetry.space_group_name_H-M   'P 1'
#
loop_
_entity.id
_entity.type
_entity.pdbx_description
1 polymer ?
#
loop_
_entity_poly.entity_id
_entity_poly.type
_entity_poly.pdbx_seq_one_letter_code
_entity_poly.pdbx_strand_id
1 'polypeptide(L)'
;MIGYFELGSLEESAFSEEQRRVLQVLASQAAIAIENARLFQNTQQTYFETIRSLAQALEARDAYTKGHSERVTRYAVRCAEKMGLPEPTRRLLQYAGLLHDIGKIGISDSILHKRMSLTEQDWKAIRNHPLFGDTILEPIRFLNEAQKIVLCHHERYDGSGYPGRLKGEGIPLEARIVAVADAFDAMTSDRPYRAAMSLDAAMAEVRAGAGRQFDPAVVEAFLAVIESVYREVHSAGDGTEMGPPGFEPGTDRL
;
A
#
# COMPACT_ATOMS: atom_id res chain seq x y z
N MET A 1 18.50 -12.70 -28.54
CA MET A 1 19.78 -12.15 -28.03
C MET A 1 19.43 -11.19 -26.91
N ILE A 2 19.85 -11.46 -25.67
CA ILE A 2 19.49 -10.64 -24.49
C ILE A 2 20.59 -9.66 -24.04
N GLY A 3 21.75 -9.70 -24.73
CA GLY A 3 22.90 -8.84 -24.48
C GLY A 3 24.16 -9.38 -25.17
N TYR A 4 25.28 -8.70 -24.99
CA TYR A 4 26.62 -9.15 -25.39
C TYR A 4 27.57 -9.07 -24.19
N PHE A 5 28.54 -9.98 -24.15
CA PHE A 5 29.62 -9.98 -23.16
C PHE A 5 30.91 -9.63 -23.90
N GLU A 6 31.48 -8.46 -23.63
CA GLU A 6 32.68 -7.98 -24.31
C GLU A 6 33.91 -8.11 -23.41
N LEU A 7 35.00 -8.63 -23.97
CA LEU A 7 36.32 -8.63 -23.37
C LEU A 7 37.31 -8.02 -24.37
N GLY A 8 38.03 -6.99 -23.93
CA GLY A 8 39.03 -6.30 -24.76
C GLY A 8 40.46 -6.51 -24.25
N SER A 9 41.42 -6.56 -25.17
CA SER A 9 42.86 -6.51 -24.88
C SER A 9 43.57 -5.69 -25.97
N LEU A 10 44.68 -5.04 -25.62
CA LEU A 10 45.55 -4.33 -26.55
C LEU A 10 46.62 -5.24 -27.19
N GLU A 11 46.76 -6.47 -26.71
CA GLU A 11 47.71 -7.45 -27.24
C GLU A 11 47.10 -8.25 -28.41
N GLU A 12 47.89 -8.47 -29.48
CA GLU A 12 47.50 -9.38 -30.56
C GLU A 12 47.39 -10.82 -30.02
N SER A 13 46.30 -11.52 -30.40
CA SER A 13 46.04 -12.91 -29.97
C SER A 13 45.95 -13.12 -28.44
N ALA A 14 45.55 -12.09 -27.69
CA ALA A 14 45.49 -12.09 -26.22
C ALA A 14 44.63 -13.20 -25.59
N PHE A 15 43.69 -13.78 -26.33
CA PHE A 15 42.74 -14.77 -25.80
C PHE A 15 42.87 -16.12 -26.52
N SER A 16 43.23 -17.15 -25.75
CA SER A 16 43.28 -18.53 -26.22
C SER A 16 41.89 -19.10 -26.50
N GLU A 17 41.82 -20.17 -27.30
CA GLU A 17 40.57 -20.91 -27.55
C GLU A 17 39.95 -21.48 -26.26
N GLU A 18 40.78 -21.81 -25.26
CA GLU A 18 40.30 -22.25 -23.95
C GLU A 18 39.62 -21.10 -23.19
N GLN A 19 40.24 -19.90 -23.18
CA GLN A 19 39.65 -18.72 -22.56
C GLN A 19 38.35 -18.29 -23.25
N ARG A 20 38.27 -18.39 -24.59
CA ARG A 20 37.03 -18.15 -25.35
C ARG A 20 35.93 -19.14 -24.97
N ARG A 21 36.26 -20.43 -24.82
CA ARG A 21 35.29 -21.45 -24.36
C ARG A 21 34.78 -21.16 -22.94
N VAL A 22 35.68 -20.80 -22.02
CA VAL A 22 35.28 -20.41 -20.66
C VAL A 22 34.36 -19.19 -20.68
N LEU A 23 34.70 -18.15 -21.47
CA LEU A 23 33.86 -16.96 -21.61
C LEU A 23 32.48 -17.29 -22.17
N GLN A 24 32.39 -18.20 -23.15
CA GLN A 24 31.11 -18.63 -23.71
C GLN A 24 30.23 -19.35 -22.68
N VAL A 25 30.83 -20.19 -21.81
CA VAL A 25 30.12 -20.83 -20.70
C VAL A 25 29.64 -19.79 -19.69
N LEU A 26 30.49 -18.85 -19.29
CA LEU A 26 30.12 -17.78 -18.37
C LEU A 26 29.02 -16.87 -18.93
N ALA A 27 29.12 -16.50 -20.21
CA ALA A 27 28.10 -15.70 -20.89
C ALA A 27 26.76 -16.45 -20.96
N SER A 28 26.78 -17.75 -21.22
CA SER A 28 25.57 -18.59 -21.22
C SER A 28 24.94 -18.68 -19.83
N GLN A 29 25.77 -18.85 -18.79
CA GLN A 29 25.28 -18.91 -17.41
C GLN A 29 24.73 -17.55 -16.93
N ALA A 30 25.40 -16.46 -17.26
CA ALA A 30 24.92 -15.11 -16.97
C ALA A 30 23.59 -14.83 -17.69
N ALA A 31 23.46 -15.26 -18.95
CA ALA A 31 22.24 -15.12 -19.71
C ALA A 31 21.05 -15.84 -19.04
N ILE A 32 21.26 -17.08 -18.60
CA ILE A 32 20.24 -17.85 -17.86
C ILE A 32 19.87 -17.16 -16.55
N ALA A 33 20.85 -16.68 -15.79
CA ALA A 33 20.61 -16.00 -14.51
C ALA A 33 19.80 -14.70 -14.68
N ILE A 34 20.13 -13.90 -15.71
CA ILE A 34 19.41 -12.66 -16.04
C ILE A 34 17.97 -12.99 -16.46
N GLU A 35 17.78 -13.99 -17.33
CA GLU A 35 16.45 -14.40 -17.77
C GLU A 35 15.60 -14.92 -16.61
N ASN A 36 16.19 -15.74 -15.71
CA ASN A 36 15.51 -16.20 -14.50
C ASN A 36 15.10 -15.05 -13.57
N ALA A 37 15.97 -14.05 -13.39
CA ALA A 37 15.65 -12.86 -12.59
C ALA A 37 14.50 -12.06 -13.22
N ARG A 38 14.50 -11.92 -14.55
CA ARG A 38 13.43 -11.24 -15.29
C ARG A 38 12.11 -11.99 -15.22
N LEU A 39 12.14 -13.32 -15.39
CA LEU A 39 10.95 -14.17 -15.24
C LEU A 39 10.37 -14.05 -13.84
N PHE A 40 11.22 -14.07 -12.81
CA PHE A 40 10.79 -13.88 -11.43
C PHE A 40 10.14 -12.51 -11.21
N GLN A 41 10.75 -11.43 -11.70
CA GLN A 41 10.18 -10.07 -11.63
C GLN A 41 8.83 -9.98 -12.36
N ASN A 42 8.73 -10.55 -13.56
CA ASN A 42 7.48 -10.57 -14.32
C ASN A 42 6.37 -11.31 -13.55
N THR A 43 6.69 -12.45 -12.93
CA THR A 43 5.74 -13.21 -12.11
C THR A 43 5.25 -12.38 -10.92
N GLN A 44 6.16 -11.71 -10.19
CA GLN A 44 5.79 -10.82 -9.08
C GLN A 44 4.88 -9.68 -9.54
N GLN A 45 5.21 -9.06 -10.67
CA GLN A 45 4.41 -7.98 -11.26
C GLN A 45 3.01 -8.46 -11.66
N THR A 46 2.90 -9.61 -12.33
CA THR A 46 1.60 -10.19 -12.70
C THR A 46 0.74 -10.51 -11.49
N TYR A 47 1.33 -11.02 -10.39
CA TYR A 47 0.59 -11.22 -9.16
C TYR A 47 0.09 -9.92 -8.55
N PHE A 48 0.95 -8.90 -8.50
CA PHE A 48 0.57 -7.58 -8.00
C PHE A 48 -0.58 -6.97 -8.82
N GLU A 49 -0.48 -7.01 -10.15
CA GLU A 49 -1.53 -6.53 -11.05
C GLU A 49 -2.85 -7.30 -10.87
N THR A 50 -2.78 -8.62 -10.70
CA THR A 50 -3.96 -9.45 -10.42
C THR A 50 -4.63 -9.05 -9.11
N ILE A 51 -3.85 -8.89 -8.03
CA ILE A 51 -4.35 -8.44 -6.72
C ILE A 51 -5.00 -7.07 -6.84
N ARG A 52 -4.33 -6.14 -7.53
CA ARG A 52 -4.86 -4.79 -7.76
C ARG A 52 -6.19 -4.83 -8.51
N SER A 53 -6.30 -5.63 -9.56
CA SER A 53 -7.56 -5.79 -10.30
C SER A 53 -8.67 -6.40 -9.45
N LEU A 54 -8.36 -7.36 -8.58
CA LEU A 54 -9.35 -7.93 -7.64
C LEU A 54 -9.81 -6.90 -6.60
N ALA A 55 -8.89 -6.10 -6.05
CA ALA A 55 -9.22 -5.01 -5.14
C ALA A 55 -10.13 -3.97 -5.82
N GLN A 56 -9.78 -3.55 -7.04
CA GLN A 56 -10.61 -2.65 -7.84
C GLN A 56 -12.01 -3.24 -8.15
N ALA A 57 -12.10 -4.54 -8.41
CA ALA A 57 -13.38 -5.20 -8.63
C ALA A 57 -14.25 -5.23 -7.34
N LEU A 58 -13.63 -5.39 -6.17
CA LEU A 58 -14.33 -5.27 -4.89
C LEU A 58 -14.83 -3.85 -4.66
N GLU A 59 -13.99 -2.84 -4.90
CA GLU A 59 -14.40 -1.43 -4.81
C GLU A 59 -15.51 -1.08 -5.79
N ALA A 60 -15.56 -1.70 -6.98
CA ALA A 60 -16.66 -1.48 -7.92
C ALA A 60 -18.04 -1.91 -7.36
N ARG A 61 -18.07 -2.83 -6.38
CA ARG A 61 -19.29 -3.21 -5.64
C ARG A 61 -19.69 -2.14 -4.61
N ASP A 62 -18.77 -1.31 -4.17
CA ASP A 62 -19.01 -0.19 -3.26
C ASP A 62 -18.65 1.14 -3.94
N ALA A 63 -19.63 1.74 -4.60
CA ALA A 63 -19.49 2.94 -5.45
C ALA A 63 -18.74 4.11 -4.77
N TYR A 64 -18.63 4.12 -3.44
CA TYR A 64 -17.98 5.17 -2.66
C TYR A 64 -16.50 4.91 -2.38
N THR A 65 -16.01 3.69 -2.62
CA THR A 65 -14.61 3.29 -2.36
C THR A 65 -13.74 3.31 -3.61
N LYS A 66 -14.23 3.80 -4.76
CA LYS A 66 -13.46 3.76 -6.01
C LYS A 66 -12.10 4.47 -5.86
N GLY A 67 -11.02 3.70 -6.04
CA GLY A 67 -9.64 4.18 -5.94
C GLY A 67 -9.16 4.45 -4.51
N HIS A 68 -9.96 4.11 -3.49
CA HIS A 68 -9.62 4.29 -2.08
C HIS A 68 -8.37 3.50 -1.71
N SER A 69 -8.35 2.20 -2.01
CA SER A 69 -7.25 1.30 -1.67
C SER A 69 -5.96 1.72 -2.37
N GLU A 70 -6.04 2.27 -3.59
CA GLU A 70 -4.87 2.83 -4.29
C GLU A 70 -4.34 4.11 -3.60
N ARG A 71 -5.22 5.01 -3.15
CA ARG A 71 -4.81 6.22 -2.42
C ARG A 71 -4.22 5.88 -1.06
N VAL A 72 -4.87 5.01 -0.29
CA VAL A 72 -4.37 4.48 0.99
C VAL A 72 -2.99 3.85 0.81
N THR A 73 -2.84 2.99 -0.20
CA THR A 73 -1.55 2.37 -0.55
C THR A 73 -0.47 3.44 -0.80
N ARG A 74 -0.79 4.46 -1.60
CA ARG A 74 0.17 5.51 -1.95
C ARG A 74 0.58 6.32 -0.73
N TYR A 75 -0.37 6.74 0.11
CA TYR A 75 -0.06 7.45 1.35
C TYR A 75 0.80 6.61 2.29
N ALA A 76 0.46 5.32 2.45
CA ALA A 76 1.20 4.39 3.30
C ALA A 76 2.65 4.20 2.83
N VAL A 77 2.86 3.99 1.53
CA VAL A 77 4.21 3.83 0.94
C VAL A 77 5.03 5.11 1.11
N ARG A 78 4.47 6.28 0.82
CA ARG A 78 5.16 7.56 1.00
C ARG A 78 5.50 7.83 2.47
N CYS A 79 4.62 7.47 3.40
CA CYS A 79 4.89 7.54 4.82
C CYS A 79 6.07 6.64 5.22
N ALA A 80 6.09 5.40 4.72
CA ALA A 80 7.19 4.47 4.95
C ALA A 80 8.53 4.96 4.38
N GLU A 81 8.50 5.57 3.19
CA GLU A 81 9.68 6.24 2.60
C GLU A 81 10.20 7.37 3.49
N LYS A 82 9.28 8.21 3.99
CA LYS A 82 9.64 9.30 4.92
C LYS A 82 10.26 8.79 6.21
N MET A 83 9.82 7.63 6.68
CA MET A 83 10.36 6.95 7.86
C MET A 83 11.65 6.18 7.58
N GLY A 84 12.15 6.16 6.33
CA GLY A 84 13.37 5.44 5.95
C GLY A 84 13.23 3.93 5.93
N LEU A 85 12.01 3.40 5.78
CA LEU A 85 11.76 1.96 5.79
C LEU A 85 12.25 1.30 4.49
N PRO A 86 12.81 0.08 4.58
CA PRO A 86 13.43 -0.58 3.44
C PRO A 86 12.37 -1.01 2.40
N GLU A 87 12.83 -1.23 1.18
CA GLU A 87 11.97 -1.57 0.04
C GLU A 87 11.08 -2.82 0.24
N PRO A 88 11.52 -3.91 0.93
CA PRO A 88 10.62 -5.01 1.30
C PRO A 88 9.42 -4.58 2.14
N THR A 89 9.58 -3.66 3.09
CA THR A 89 8.48 -3.12 3.91
C THR A 89 7.52 -2.28 3.06
N ARG A 90 8.05 -1.51 2.10
CA ARG A 90 7.23 -0.72 1.17
C ARG A 90 6.39 -1.63 0.25
N ARG A 91 6.97 -2.70 -0.30
CA ARG A 91 6.20 -3.72 -1.05
C ARG A 91 5.12 -4.37 -0.20
N LEU A 92 5.42 -4.64 1.07
CA LEU A 92 4.44 -5.21 1.99
C LEU A 92 3.24 -4.26 2.19
N LEU A 93 3.50 -2.96 2.34
CA LEU A 93 2.46 -1.92 2.40
C LEU A 93 1.67 -1.79 1.09
N GLN A 94 2.29 -2.05 -0.08
CA GLN A 94 1.57 -2.09 -1.35
C GLN A 94 0.49 -3.17 -1.36
N TYR A 95 0.80 -4.39 -0.92
CA TYR A 95 -0.20 -5.46 -0.81
C TYR A 95 -1.23 -5.17 0.27
N ALA A 96 -0.79 -4.78 1.47
CA ALA A 96 -1.68 -4.55 2.59
C ALA A 96 -2.65 -3.38 2.34
N GLY A 97 -2.18 -2.28 1.74
CA GLY A 97 -3.03 -1.14 1.39
C GLY A 97 -4.10 -1.50 0.35
N LEU A 98 -3.76 -2.32 -0.65
CA LEU A 98 -4.73 -2.81 -1.65
C LEU A 98 -5.76 -3.78 -1.05
N LEU A 99 -5.38 -4.54 -0.02
CA LEU A 99 -6.17 -5.66 0.50
C LEU A 99 -6.80 -5.39 1.88
N HIS A 100 -6.54 -4.25 2.53
CA HIS A 100 -7.00 -3.98 3.90
C HIS A 100 -8.52 -4.21 4.09
N ASP A 101 -9.29 -3.90 3.04
CA ASP A 101 -10.74 -4.01 3.01
C ASP A 101 -11.27 -5.27 2.30
N ILE A 102 -10.41 -6.23 1.88
CA ILE A 102 -10.82 -7.41 1.09
C ILE A 102 -11.92 -8.22 1.79
N GLY A 103 -11.92 -8.23 3.12
CA GLY A 103 -12.90 -8.92 3.94
C GLY A 103 -14.32 -8.33 3.88
N LYS A 104 -14.49 -7.11 3.35
CA LYS A 104 -15.83 -6.53 3.12
C LYS A 104 -16.66 -7.37 2.16
N ILE A 105 -16.05 -8.24 1.36
CA ILE A 105 -16.78 -9.21 0.52
C ILE A 105 -17.75 -10.07 1.33
N GLY A 106 -17.41 -10.39 2.58
CA GLY A 106 -18.22 -11.19 3.50
C GLY A 106 -19.35 -10.41 4.21
N ILE A 107 -19.47 -9.10 3.97
CA ILE A 107 -20.53 -8.27 4.56
C ILE A 107 -21.70 -8.16 3.57
N SER A 108 -22.92 -8.22 4.10
CA SER A 108 -24.16 -8.04 3.32
C SER A 108 -24.24 -6.64 2.69
N ASP A 109 -24.67 -6.57 1.42
CA ASP A 109 -24.94 -5.30 0.72
C ASP A 109 -25.93 -4.40 1.47
N SER A 110 -26.91 -5.00 2.16
CA SER A 110 -27.91 -4.27 2.95
C SER A 110 -27.29 -3.46 4.11
N ILE A 111 -26.12 -3.89 4.59
CA ILE A 111 -25.34 -3.21 5.63
C ILE A 111 -24.37 -2.22 4.99
N LEU A 112 -23.61 -2.65 3.96
CA LEU A 112 -22.60 -1.80 3.31
C LEU A 112 -23.20 -0.57 2.63
N HIS A 113 -24.37 -0.71 1.97
CA HIS A 113 -25.02 0.38 1.23
C HIS A 113 -26.13 1.07 2.03
N LYS A 114 -26.18 0.86 3.35
CA LYS A 114 -27.23 1.45 4.20
C LYS A 114 -27.09 2.96 4.24
N ARG A 115 -28.14 3.67 3.81
CA ARG A 115 -28.19 5.15 3.79
C ARG A 115 -28.50 5.80 5.15
N MET A 116 -29.09 5.03 6.06
CA MET A 116 -29.37 5.47 7.43
C MET A 116 -28.22 5.10 8.36
N SER A 117 -28.19 5.70 9.55
CA SER A 117 -27.22 5.34 10.59
C SER A 117 -27.18 3.83 10.83
N LEU A 118 -25.96 3.29 10.89
CA LEU A 118 -25.69 1.90 11.21
C LEU A 118 -26.09 1.62 12.66
N THR A 119 -26.82 0.52 12.88
CA THR A 119 -27.14 0.01 14.22
C THR A 119 -25.90 -0.61 14.87
N GLU A 120 -25.94 -0.88 16.18
CA GLU A 120 -24.84 -1.60 16.84
C GLU A 120 -24.58 -2.99 16.21
N GLN A 121 -25.63 -3.66 15.72
CA GLN A 121 -25.50 -4.95 15.06
C GLN A 121 -24.82 -4.81 13.68
N ASP A 122 -25.15 -3.76 12.93
CA ASP A 122 -24.49 -3.45 11.67
C ASP A 122 -23.00 -3.17 11.89
N TRP A 123 -22.66 -2.39 12.92
CA TRP A 123 -21.28 -2.12 13.31
C TRP A 123 -20.53 -3.37 13.73
N LYS A 124 -21.16 -4.28 14.48
CA LYS A 124 -20.55 -5.58 14.82
C LYS A 124 -20.23 -6.40 13.57
N ALA A 125 -21.11 -6.41 12.58
CA ALA A 125 -20.86 -7.08 11.31
C ALA A 125 -19.71 -6.43 10.54
N ILE A 126 -19.67 -5.09 10.46
CA ILE A 126 -18.60 -4.36 9.77
C ILE A 126 -17.25 -4.59 10.43
N ARG A 127 -17.16 -4.60 11.77
CA ARG A 127 -15.91 -4.82 12.50
C ARG A 127 -15.32 -6.22 12.32
N ASN A 128 -16.04 -7.15 11.70
CA ASN A 128 -15.52 -8.48 11.38
C ASN A 128 -14.75 -8.54 10.05
N HIS A 129 -14.77 -7.50 9.20
CA HIS A 129 -14.05 -7.59 7.92
C HIS A 129 -12.54 -7.83 8.06
N PRO A 130 -11.80 -7.38 9.09
CA PRO A 130 -10.39 -7.75 9.22
C PRO A 130 -10.22 -9.26 9.42
N LEU A 131 -11.14 -9.91 10.15
CA LEU A 131 -11.15 -11.37 10.35
C LEU A 131 -11.50 -12.12 9.06
N PHE A 132 -12.46 -11.60 8.29
CA PHE A 132 -12.77 -12.17 6.98
C PHE A 132 -11.60 -12.00 6.00
N GLY A 133 -10.93 -10.85 6.02
CA GLY A 133 -9.73 -10.60 5.22
C GLY A 133 -8.61 -11.56 5.59
N ASP A 134 -8.38 -11.77 6.89
CA ASP A 134 -7.43 -12.77 7.40
C ASP A 134 -7.72 -14.18 6.86
N THR A 135 -8.97 -14.62 6.95
CA THR A 135 -9.41 -15.94 6.43
C THR A 135 -9.25 -16.06 4.92
N ILE A 136 -9.55 -15.00 4.15
CA ILE A 136 -9.42 -14.99 2.69
C ILE A 136 -7.96 -15.09 2.26
N LEU A 137 -7.05 -14.46 3.00
CA LEU A 137 -5.64 -14.37 2.65
C LEU A 137 -4.82 -15.55 3.19
N GLU A 138 -5.27 -16.25 4.23
CA GLU A 138 -4.60 -17.40 4.87
C GLU A 138 -4.04 -18.44 3.87
N PRO A 139 -4.75 -18.84 2.80
CA PRO A 139 -4.23 -19.86 1.88
C PRO A 139 -3.06 -19.36 1.00
N ILE A 140 -2.86 -18.04 0.91
CA ILE A 140 -1.93 -17.39 -0.03
C ILE A 140 -0.61 -17.08 0.68
N ARG A 141 0.28 -18.08 0.75
CA ARG A 141 1.53 -18.04 1.55
C ARG A 141 2.39 -16.78 1.37
N PHE A 142 2.49 -16.24 0.17
CA PHE A 142 3.33 -15.06 -0.08
C PHE A 142 2.73 -13.76 0.50
N LEU A 143 1.44 -13.77 0.86
CA LEU A 143 0.73 -12.66 1.48
C LEU A 143 0.66 -12.77 3.01
N ASN A 144 1.26 -13.78 3.65
CA ASN A 144 1.16 -14.00 5.10
C ASN A 144 1.54 -12.77 5.95
N GLU A 145 2.54 -12.00 5.54
CA GLU A 145 2.89 -10.77 6.26
C GLU A 145 1.87 -9.65 5.99
N ALA A 146 1.31 -9.57 4.77
CA ALA A 146 0.30 -8.59 4.42
C ALA A 146 -1.01 -8.90 5.16
N GLN A 147 -1.36 -10.18 5.28
CA GLN A 147 -2.49 -10.69 6.04
C GLN A 147 -2.48 -10.18 7.48
N LYS A 148 -1.34 -10.22 8.18
CA LYS A 148 -1.22 -9.70 9.56
C LYS A 148 -1.56 -8.20 9.62
N ILE A 149 -1.16 -7.46 8.60
CA ILE A 149 -1.44 -6.02 8.51
C ILE A 149 -2.93 -5.79 8.25
N VAL A 150 -3.52 -6.51 7.31
CA VAL A 150 -4.97 -6.50 7.03
C VAL A 150 -5.77 -6.86 8.29
N LEU A 151 -5.34 -7.83 9.08
CA LEU A 151 -6.01 -8.19 10.32
C LEU A 151 -5.97 -7.05 11.36
N CYS A 152 -4.87 -6.28 11.42
CA CYS A 152 -4.60 -5.32 12.48
C CYS A 152 -4.84 -3.85 12.10
N HIS A 153 -5.25 -3.52 10.87
CA HIS A 153 -5.31 -2.12 10.40
C HIS A 153 -6.36 -1.25 11.13
N HIS A 154 -7.26 -1.86 11.90
CA HIS A 154 -8.21 -1.17 12.78
C HIS A 154 -7.86 -1.26 14.28
N GLU A 155 -6.67 -1.78 14.60
CA GLU A 155 -6.11 -1.61 15.94
C GLU A 155 -5.80 -0.15 16.20
N ARG A 156 -5.97 0.27 17.44
CA ARG A 156 -5.73 1.65 17.88
C ARG A 156 -4.57 1.67 18.83
N TYR A 157 -3.71 2.68 18.72
CA TYR A 157 -2.49 2.78 19.50
C TYR A 157 -2.71 2.68 21.03
N ASP A 158 -3.88 3.13 21.52
CA ASP A 158 -4.31 3.05 22.92
C ASP A 158 -4.83 1.67 23.37
N GLY A 159 -5.05 0.71 22.47
CA GLY A 159 -5.63 -0.61 22.74
C GLY A 159 -7.16 -0.69 22.65
N SER A 160 -7.84 0.39 22.25
CA SER A 160 -9.30 0.42 22.11
C SER A 160 -9.83 -0.08 20.76
N GLY A 161 -8.93 -0.47 19.85
CA GLY A 161 -9.23 -0.96 18.50
C GLY A 161 -9.77 -2.39 18.47
N TYR A 162 -9.75 -2.99 17.29
CA TYR A 162 -10.22 -4.35 17.02
C TYR A 162 -9.40 -4.97 15.88
N PRO A 163 -9.38 -6.32 15.74
CA PRO A 163 -10.10 -7.32 16.54
C PRO A 163 -9.36 -7.82 17.78
N GLY A 164 -8.03 -7.73 17.84
CA GLY A 164 -7.17 -8.25 18.90
C GLY A 164 -6.96 -7.30 20.08
N ARG A 165 -7.32 -6.01 19.96
CA ARG A 165 -7.10 -4.97 20.98
C ARG A 165 -5.62 -4.81 21.34
N LEU A 166 -4.77 -4.94 20.32
CA LEU A 166 -3.34 -4.72 20.45
C LEU A 166 -3.06 -3.26 20.79
N LYS A 167 -1.97 -3.00 21.53
CA LYS A 167 -1.64 -1.67 22.05
C LYS A 167 -0.21 -1.28 21.70
N GLY A 168 -0.01 -0.01 21.34
CA GLY A 168 1.29 0.57 21.05
C GLY A 168 2.06 -0.23 20.01
N GLU A 169 3.31 -0.55 20.33
CA GLU A 169 4.22 -1.32 19.47
C GLU A 169 3.87 -2.81 19.37
N GLY A 170 2.86 -3.30 20.11
CA GLY A 170 2.28 -4.62 19.88
C GLY A 170 1.53 -4.72 18.54
N ILE A 171 1.19 -3.58 17.93
CA ILE A 171 0.61 -3.50 16.59
C ILE A 171 1.75 -3.45 15.57
N PRO A 172 1.72 -4.28 14.49
CA PRO A 172 2.69 -4.18 13.40
C PRO A 172 2.86 -2.73 12.92
N LEU A 173 4.09 -2.29 12.67
CA LEU A 173 4.35 -0.91 12.26
C LEU A 173 3.60 -0.57 10.97
N GLU A 174 3.58 -1.52 10.03
CA GLU A 174 2.91 -1.39 8.76
C GLU A 174 1.38 -1.23 8.93
N ALA A 175 0.78 -1.90 9.93
CA ALA A 175 -0.64 -1.71 10.27
C ALA A 175 -0.91 -0.32 10.87
N ARG A 176 0.01 0.19 11.70
CA ARG A 176 -0.06 1.56 12.22
C ARG A 176 0.02 2.60 11.09
N ILE A 177 0.84 2.35 10.07
CA ILE A 177 0.93 3.19 8.86
C ILE A 177 -0.37 3.14 8.05
N VAL A 178 -0.88 1.94 7.76
CA VAL A 178 -2.16 1.78 7.01
C VAL A 178 -3.32 2.43 7.75
N ALA A 179 -3.39 2.31 9.08
CA ALA A 179 -4.46 2.91 9.89
C ALA A 179 -4.53 4.44 9.75
N VAL A 180 -3.39 5.13 9.71
CA VAL A 180 -3.33 6.59 9.48
C VAL A 180 -3.75 6.93 8.05
N ALA A 181 -3.23 6.19 7.08
CA ALA A 181 -3.53 6.40 5.65
C ALA A 181 -5.02 6.19 5.32
N ASP A 182 -5.63 5.11 5.83
CA ASP A 182 -7.05 4.80 5.67
C ASP A 182 -7.91 5.89 6.33
N ALA A 183 -7.63 6.23 7.59
CA ALA A 183 -8.41 7.26 8.28
C ALA A 183 -8.33 8.62 7.58
N PHE A 184 -7.15 9.00 7.09
CA PHE A 184 -6.97 10.24 6.34
C PHE A 184 -7.76 10.23 5.02
N ASP A 185 -7.62 9.18 4.20
CA ASP A 185 -8.37 9.09 2.93
C ASP A 185 -9.89 9.07 3.18
N ALA A 186 -10.32 8.38 4.25
CA ALA A 186 -11.71 8.35 4.67
C ALA A 186 -12.24 9.74 5.06
N MET A 187 -11.43 10.59 5.69
CA MET A 187 -11.75 11.97 6.06
C MET A 187 -11.82 12.90 4.85
N THR A 188 -10.92 12.73 3.90
CA THR A 188 -10.79 13.64 2.76
C THR A 188 -11.55 13.20 1.52
N SER A 189 -12.24 12.06 1.55
CA SER A 189 -13.10 11.56 0.47
C SER A 189 -14.58 11.73 0.81
N ASP A 190 -15.40 12.01 -0.20
CA ASP A 190 -16.85 12.05 -0.04
C ASP A 190 -17.43 10.67 0.30
N ARG A 191 -18.39 10.64 1.23
CA ARG A 191 -19.09 9.44 1.67
C ARG A 191 -20.61 9.67 1.61
N PRO A 192 -21.45 8.61 1.50
CA PRO A 192 -22.89 8.75 1.28
C PRO A 192 -23.62 9.60 2.33
N TYR A 193 -23.06 9.69 3.54
CA TYR A 193 -23.61 10.37 4.71
C TYR A 193 -22.74 11.53 5.20
N ARG A 194 -21.63 11.85 4.53
CA ARG A 194 -20.70 12.91 4.96
C ARG A 194 -19.88 13.45 3.79
N ALA A 195 -19.86 14.77 3.62
CA ALA A 195 -18.94 15.44 2.69
C ALA A 195 -17.48 15.29 3.14
N ALA A 196 -16.54 15.35 2.18
CA ALA A 196 -15.12 15.40 2.48
C ALA A 196 -14.77 16.57 3.43
N MET A 197 -13.87 16.32 4.37
CA MET A 197 -13.26 17.36 5.21
C MET A 197 -12.22 18.15 4.40
N SER A 198 -12.01 19.42 4.78
CA SER A 198 -10.86 20.16 4.26
C SER A 198 -9.55 19.50 4.68
N LEU A 199 -8.49 19.73 3.90
CA LEU A 199 -7.17 19.18 4.19
C LEU A 199 -6.68 19.55 5.59
N ASP A 200 -6.79 20.83 5.96
CA ASP A 200 -6.38 21.33 7.27
C ASP A 200 -7.15 20.66 8.41
N ALA A 201 -8.46 20.46 8.23
CA ALA A 201 -9.30 19.79 9.23
C ALA A 201 -8.93 18.31 9.37
N ALA A 202 -8.66 17.60 8.26
CA ALA A 202 -8.22 16.21 8.28
C ALA A 202 -6.84 16.07 8.95
N MET A 203 -5.89 16.96 8.63
CA MET A 203 -4.57 16.99 9.27
C MET A 203 -4.65 17.30 10.77
N ALA A 204 -5.54 18.23 11.16
CA ALA A 204 -5.78 18.54 12.56
C ALA A 204 -6.35 17.32 13.32
N GLU A 205 -7.28 16.57 12.73
CA GLU A 205 -7.85 15.36 13.33
C GLU A 205 -6.80 14.24 13.45
N VAL A 206 -5.98 14.01 12.42
CA VAL A 206 -4.85 13.06 12.49
C VAL A 206 -3.89 13.44 13.61
N ARG A 207 -3.55 14.73 13.73
CA ARG A 207 -2.68 15.25 14.79
C ARG A 207 -3.30 15.07 16.18
N ALA A 208 -4.59 15.33 16.33
CA ALA A 208 -5.32 15.14 17.60
C ALA A 208 -5.44 13.64 17.99
N GLY A 209 -5.41 12.75 17.01
CA GLY A 209 -5.45 11.30 17.22
C GLY A 209 -4.13 10.68 17.68
N ALA A 210 -3.01 11.40 17.66
CA ALA A 210 -1.68 10.90 18.02
C ALA A 210 -1.63 10.40 19.47
N GLY A 211 -1.05 9.21 19.68
CA GLY A 211 -0.93 8.55 20.98
C GLY A 211 -2.23 7.89 21.47
N ARG A 212 -3.35 8.15 20.80
CA ARG A 212 -4.65 7.53 21.09
C ARG A 212 -5.05 6.58 19.96
N GLN A 213 -5.50 7.12 18.85
CA GLN A 213 -5.86 6.33 17.67
C GLN A 213 -4.62 5.87 16.93
N PHE A 214 -3.68 6.81 16.74
CA PHE A 214 -2.55 6.64 15.84
C PHE A 214 -1.24 6.65 16.61
N ASP A 215 -0.24 5.99 16.05
CA ASP A 215 1.13 6.08 16.53
C ASP A 215 1.67 7.52 16.32
N PRO A 216 2.19 8.18 17.37
CA PRO A 216 2.76 9.52 17.26
C PRO A 216 3.87 9.64 16.19
N ALA A 217 4.75 8.65 16.08
CA ALA A 217 5.86 8.68 15.13
C ALA A 217 5.37 8.55 13.67
N VAL A 218 4.35 7.71 13.46
CA VAL A 218 3.70 7.59 12.14
C VAL A 218 2.96 8.88 11.79
N VAL A 219 2.24 9.49 12.75
CA VAL A 219 1.55 10.77 12.53
C VAL A 219 2.52 11.87 12.11
N GLU A 220 3.66 11.99 12.80
CA GLU A 220 4.68 12.98 12.45
C GLU A 220 5.17 12.80 11.00
N ALA A 221 5.56 11.57 10.64
CA ALA A 221 6.03 11.26 9.30
C ALA A 221 4.94 11.48 8.24
N PHE A 222 3.71 11.04 8.52
CA PHE A 222 2.56 11.16 7.62
C PHE A 222 2.23 12.62 7.32
N LEU A 223 2.12 13.46 8.35
CA LEU A 223 1.82 14.88 8.17
C LEU A 223 2.92 15.60 7.38
N ALA A 224 4.18 15.26 7.62
CA ALA A 224 5.29 15.81 6.84
C ALA A 224 5.22 15.43 5.35
N VAL A 225 4.74 14.23 5.02
CA VAL A 225 4.48 13.81 3.63
C VAL A 225 3.37 14.66 3.01
N ILE A 226 2.23 14.78 3.69
CA ILE A 226 1.07 15.54 3.19
C ILE A 226 1.44 17.02 2.97
N GLU A 227 2.19 17.63 3.89
CA GLU A 227 2.65 19.01 3.75
C GLU A 227 3.65 19.20 2.60
N SER A 228 4.48 18.21 2.29
CA SER A 228 5.40 18.26 1.13
C SER A 228 4.60 18.24 -0.17
N VAL A 229 3.70 17.27 -0.30
CA VAL A 229 2.88 17.08 -1.49
C VAL A 229 1.99 18.30 -1.75
N TYR A 230 1.38 18.85 -0.69
CA TYR A 230 0.58 20.07 -0.81
C TYR A 230 1.43 21.24 -1.32
N ARG A 231 2.63 21.45 -0.76
CA ARG A 231 3.53 22.52 -1.22
C ARG A 231 3.99 22.35 -2.66
N GLU A 232 4.31 21.13 -3.08
CA GLU A 232 4.72 20.83 -4.45
C GLU A 232 3.62 21.21 -5.46
N VAL A 233 2.37 20.84 -5.17
CA VAL A 233 1.20 21.18 -6.00
C VAL A 233 0.93 22.69 -6.03
N HIS A 234 1.03 23.38 -4.89
CA HIS A 234 0.73 24.82 -4.80
C HIS A 234 1.89 25.72 -5.28
N SER A 235 3.12 25.20 -5.35
CA SER A 235 4.24 25.89 -5.97
C SER A 235 4.25 25.80 -7.51
N ALA A 236 3.44 24.89 -8.08
CA ALA A 236 3.42 24.58 -9.50
C ALA A 236 2.24 25.20 -10.29
N GLY A 237 1.23 25.82 -9.65
CA GLY A 237 0.15 26.51 -10.38
C GLY A 237 -0.97 27.12 -9.51
N ASP A 238 -1.30 28.37 -9.83
CA ASP A 238 -2.45 29.24 -9.50
C ASP A 238 -3.32 28.92 -8.25
N GLY A 239 -3.37 29.90 -7.34
CA GLY A 239 -4.07 29.94 -6.04
C GLY A 239 -5.58 29.69 -6.06
N THR A 240 -5.98 28.49 -6.44
CA THR A 240 -7.32 27.94 -6.27
C THR A 240 -7.31 26.94 -5.11
N GLU A 241 -8.24 27.10 -4.15
CA GLU A 241 -8.50 26.07 -3.13
C GLU A 241 -8.91 24.77 -3.82
N MET A 242 -7.96 23.86 -3.94
CA MET A 242 -8.18 22.51 -4.44
C MET A 242 -8.27 21.55 -3.25
N GLY A 243 -9.04 20.47 -3.43
CA GLY A 243 -9.23 19.40 -2.44
C GLY A 243 -7.91 18.73 -2.00
N PRO A 244 -7.99 17.68 -1.15
CA PRO A 244 -6.79 16.93 -0.73
C PRO A 244 -5.94 16.54 -1.93
N PRO A 245 -4.60 16.47 -1.81
CA PRO A 245 -3.71 16.25 -2.95
C PRO A 245 -4.17 15.04 -3.76
N GLY A 246 -4.77 15.34 -4.91
CA GLY A 246 -5.22 14.37 -5.88
C GLY A 246 -3.98 13.80 -6.55
N PHE A 247 -3.52 12.69 -6.02
CA PHE A 247 -2.45 11.94 -6.65
C PHE A 247 -2.98 11.33 -7.96
N GLU A 248 -2.74 12.00 -9.10
CA GLU A 248 -3.22 11.53 -10.39
C GLU A 248 -2.78 10.07 -10.65
N PRO A 249 -3.68 9.23 -11.20
CA PRO A 249 -3.32 7.89 -11.64
C PRO A 249 -2.51 8.00 -12.94
N GLY A 250 -1.18 7.97 -12.86
CA GLY A 250 -0.32 7.81 -14.05
C GLY A 250 1.04 8.50 -14.02
N THR A 251 1.30 9.42 -13.08
CA THR A 251 2.56 10.18 -13.05
C THR A 251 3.65 9.55 -12.18
N ASP A 252 3.25 8.84 -11.12
CA ASP A 252 4.15 8.05 -10.29
C ASP A 252 3.95 6.56 -10.60
N ARG A 253 4.94 5.93 -11.24
CA ARG A 253 5.00 4.47 -11.29
C ARG A 253 5.21 3.97 -9.85
N LEU A 254 4.22 3.20 -9.35
CA LEU A 254 4.36 2.37 -8.15
C LEU A 254 5.47 1.32 -8.32
#